data_AF-A0A972IHN8-F1
#
_entry.id   AF-A0A972IHN8-F1
#
_cell.length_a   1.000
_cell.length_b   1.000
_cell.length_c   1.000
_cell.angle_alpha   90.00
_cell.angle_beta   90.00
_cell.angle_gamma   90.00
#
_symmetry.space_group_name_H-M   'P 1'
#
loop_
_entity.id
_entity.type
_entity.pdbx_description
1 polymer ?
#
loop_
_entity_poly.entity_id
_entity_poly.type
_entity_poly.pdbx_seq_one_letter_code
_entity_poly.pdbx_strand_id
1 'polypeptide(L)'
;MVLEKEIPHFLEWIGGAALQWCIVLGVLVVLGLCFGLLVSIIRRGPVRGTASLFRVAWSALADVCLMSPRRISALAWLAVKESIRKKVVVAVGIFILVLMLAGWFLDPASEDPGRLYLSFVMSTTSYLVLLLALFLSVFSLPGDLKNKTLHTVVTKPVRHSEIVLGRIIGFTAVCTFLLAVMGVLSYLFVVRGLAHEHVLMAADMAPRDAKAAARGEAVTLIGKTSKQHGHSHEVVVDPSGATRTRLEHGHTHTVVVDNSGPETRYRVGPPEGVLVARVPVRGKLRFRDTEGRDKKEGINVGDEWTYRSYIQGGTPAAAIWSFENLRPGQFPDDQLPIEMTLGVFRTHKGEITRTVLGGLSLRNPDTGLTVEVEIFESKEFVAQRLWVPQQIVKYSNRQVISRQEETPEGLKLTPPPDQLDMGLAQKTEFDLFEDLVTPDGRLEIWLQCLEPGQHFGAAQPDLYLRAADASVPLNFLKGFYGIWLQVLVLTSFGVMFSTFLSGAVAMLATVGVLIAGFFTDFMAALGRGGVIGGGPIESFRRLVTQDNMMSDMAPGLTTDVIKLADRLFEPALRVAAALLPPFGEFSCANFVASGFNIPPDFIFTRTATALAFLAPLFVIGYLFMRNREVAR
;
A
#
# COMPACT_ATOMS: atom_id res chain seq x y z
N MET A 1 -7.38 -2.54 5.40
CA MET A 1 -6.34 -1.60 5.88
C MET A 1 -5.20 -1.61 4.85
N VAL A 2 -4.53 -0.48 4.57
CA VAL A 2 -3.66 -0.37 3.37
C VAL A 2 -2.24 -0.85 3.57
N LEU A 3 -1.72 -0.85 4.80
CA LEU A 3 -0.34 -1.27 5.07
C LEU A 3 -0.26 -2.01 6.40
N GLU A 4 -0.06 -3.32 6.33
CA GLU A 4 0.33 -4.16 7.46
C GLU A 4 1.84 -4.05 7.74
N LYS A 5 2.63 -3.55 6.78
CA LYS A 5 4.09 -3.44 6.85
C LYS A 5 4.54 -1.98 6.81
N GLU A 6 5.55 -1.65 7.61
CA GLU A 6 6.21 -0.35 7.59
C GLU A 6 6.98 -0.15 6.27
N ILE A 7 6.97 1.08 5.76
CA ILE A 7 7.71 1.45 4.55
C ILE A 7 9.07 1.99 5.01
N PRO A 8 10.18 1.29 4.70
CA PRO A 8 11.49 1.76 5.12
C PRO A 8 11.90 3.01 4.34
N HIS A 9 12.75 3.84 4.94
CA HIS A 9 13.39 4.93 4.22
C HIS A 9 14.27 4.39 3.09
N PHE A 10 14.16 5.01 1.91
CA PHE A 10 14.79 4.48 0.70
C PHE A 10 16.32 4.30 0.83
N LEU A 11 17.00 5.27 1.46
CA LEU A 11 18.46 5.26 1.61
C LEU A 11 18.96 4.16 2.57
N GLU A 12 18.19 3.84 3.61
CA GLU A 12 18.51 2.76 4.54
C GLU A 12 18.26 1.39 3.90
N TRP A 13 17.19 1.30 3.11
CA TRP A 13 16.77 0.07 2.44
C TRP A 13 17.69 -0.33 1.27
N ILE A 14 18.12 0.63 0.43
CA ILE A 14 18.79 0.35 -0.84
C ILE A 14 20.13 -0.38 -0.66
N GLY A 15 20.87 -0.13 0.43
CA GLY A 15 22.17 -0.76 0.68
C GLY A 15 22.06 -2.28 0.81
N GLY A 16 21.15 -2.74 1.68
CA GLY A 16 20.90 -4.17 1.88
C GLY A 16 20.29 -4.83 0.64
N ALA A 17 19.33 -4.16 -0.01
CA ALA A 17 18.68 -4.65 -1.21
C ALA A 17 19.66 -4.80 -2.39
N ALA A 18 20.53 -3.81 -2.63
CA ALA A 18 21.53 -3.86 -3.68
C ALA A 18 22.53 -5.00 -3.47
N LEU A 19 23.00 -5.21 -2.24
CA LEU A 19 23.87 -6.35 -1.91
C LEU A 19 23.17 -7.68 -2.23
N GLN A 20 21.92 -7.85 -1.81
CA GLN A 20 21.14 -9.05 -2.11
C GLN A 20 20.98 -9.25 -3.62
N TRP A 21 20.66 -8.20 -4.38
CA TRP A 21 20.57 -8.28 -5.84
C TRP A 21 21.91 -8.63 -6.49
N CYS A 22 23.02 -8.05 -6.03
CA CYS A 22 24.36 -8.40 -6.50
C CYS A 22 24.70 -9.87 -6.22
N ILE A 23 24.34 -10.40 -5.04
CA ILE A 23 24.53 -11.81 -4.69
C ILE A 23 23.69 -12.68 -5.62
N VAL A 24 22.40 -12.40 -5.79
CA VAL A 24 21.51 -13.19 -6.67
C VAL A 24 22.00 -13.13 -8.12
N LEU A 25 22.36 -11.96 -8.63
CA LEU A 25 22.94 -11.78 -9.96
C LEU A 25 24.24 -12.58 -10.10
N GLY A 26 25.13 -12.49 -9.10
CA GLY A 26 26.40 -13.23 -9.08
C GLY A 26 26.18 -14.74 -9.10
N VAL A 27 25.26 -15.26 -8.29
CA VAL A 27 24.87 -16.67 -8.27
C VAL A 27 24.31 -17.09 -9.63
N LEU A 28 23.39 -16.33 -10.22
CA LEU A 28 22.84 -16.61 -11.55
C LEU A 28 23.91 -16.61 -12.65
N VAL A 29 24.85 -15.66 -12.60
CA VAL A 29 25.97 -15.61 -13.54
C VAL A 29 26.87 -16.82 -13.36
N VAL A 30 27.24 -17.19 -12.13
CA VAL A 30 28.06 -18.37 -11.85
C VAL A 30 27.37 -19.65 -12.31
N LEU A 31 26.09 -19.84 -11.98
CA LEU A 31 25.30 -20.98 -12.43
C LEU A 31 25.21 -21.02 -13.96
N GLY A 32 24.98 -19.87 -14.61
CA GLY A 32 24.95 -19.74 -16.06
C GLY A 32 26.29 -20.06 -16.72
N LEU A 33 27.40 -19.61 -16.14
CA LEU A 33 28.75 -19.92 -16.61
C LEU A 33 29.10 -21.40 -16.40
N CYS A 34 28.78 -21.98 -15.24
CA CYS A 34 28.97 -23.41 -14.96
C CYS A 34 28.16 -24.28 -15.92
N PHE A 35 26.90 -23.94 -16.15
CA PHE A 35 26.04 -24.64 -17.11
C PHE A 35 26.56 -24.48 -18.55
N GLY A 36 26.90 -23.25 -18.95
CA GLY A 36 27.47 -22.97 -20.26
C GLY A 36 28.80 -23.70 -20.48
N LEU A 37 29.64 -23.78 -19.45
CA LEU A 37 30.89 -24.52 -19.46
C LEU A 37 30.63 -26.01 -19.63
N LEU A 38 29.72 -26.58 -18.82
CA LEU A 38 29.34 -27.99 -18.91
C LEU A 38 28.84 -28.36 -20.30
N VAL A 39 27.91 -27.57 -20.87
CA VAL A 39 27.41 -27.76 -22.24
C VAL A 39 28.52 -27.62 -23.28
N SER A 40 29.42 -26.65 -23.11
CA SER A 40 30.52 -26.42 -24.05
C SER A 40 31.58 -27.52 -24.01
N ILE A 41 31.89 -28.05 -22.82
CA ILE A 41 32.76 -29.21 -22.63
C ILE A 41 32.15 -30.44 -23.31
N ILE A 42 30.85 -30.70 -23.08
CA ILE A 42 30.15 -31.85 -23.69
C ILE A 42 30.16 -31.75 -25.22
N ARG A 43 29.98 -30.54 -25.78
CA ARG A 43 29.89 -30.37 -27.24
C ARG A 43 31.23 -30.22 -27.96
N ARG A 44 32.25 -29.65 -27.32
CA ARG A 44 33.49 -29.19 -27.99
C ARG A 44 34.78 -29.72 -27.34
N GLY A 45 34.68 -30.46 -26.25
CA GLY A 45 35.80 -30.93 -25.43
C GLY A 45 36.34 -29.88 -24.44
N PRO A 46 37.17 -30.28 -23.46
CA PRO A 46 37.54 -29.45 -22.31
C PRO A 46 38.36 -28.19 -22.67
N VAL A 47 39.34 -28.32 -23.55
CA VAL A 47 40.25 -27.20 -23.92
C VAL A 47 39.56 -26.18 -24.83
N ARG A 48 38.79 -26.63 -25.83
CA ARG A 48 38.08 -25.73 -26.75
C ARG A 48 36.81 -25.15 -26.12
N GLY A 49 36.19 -25.89 -25.19
CA GLY A 49 35.00 -25.46 -24.46
C GLY A 49 35.27 -24.28 -23.54
N THR A 50 36.32 -24.35 -22.72
CA THR A 50 36.74 -23.25 -21.81
C THR A 50 37.12 -21.97 -22.58
N ALA A 51 37.94 -22.08 -23.63
CA ALA A 51 38.32 -20.95 -24.47
C ALA A 51 37.14 -20.31 -25.25
N SER A 52 36.04 -21.05 -25.44
CA SER A 52 34.82 -20.50 -26.04
C SER A 52 34.04 -19.64 -25.03
N LEU A 53 33.99 -20.05 -23.76
CA LEU A 53 33.27 -19.36 -22.69
C LEU A 53 33.82 -17.94 -22.47
N PHE A 54 35.15 -17.82 -22.35
CA PHE A 54 35.81 -16.52 -22.15
C PHE A 54 35.56 -15.57 -23.33
N ARG A 55 35.68 -16.08 -24.57
CA ARG A 55 35.37 -15.29 -25.77
C ARG A 55 33.92 -14.85 -25.82
N VAL A 56 32.97 -15.70 -25.46
CA VAL A 56 31.53 -15.37 -25.41
C VAL A 56 31.26 -14.29 -24.35
N ALA A 57 31.83 -14.42 -23.15
CA ALA A 57 31.67 -13.44 -22.09
C ALA A 57 32.26 -12.06 -22.47
N TRP A 58 33.46 -12.02 -23.03
CA TRP A 58 34.11 -10.76 -23.43
C TRP A 58 33.35 -10.06 -24.57
N SER A 59 32.95 -10.81 -25.59
CA SER A 59 32.17 -10.27 -26.71
C SER A 59 30.75 -9.86 -26.29
N ALA A 60 30.16 -10.53 -25.29
CA ALA A 60 28.88 -10.11 -24.70
C ALA A 60 29.00 -8.75 -24.02
N LEU A 61 30.06 -8.55 -23.24
CA LEU A 61 30.36 -7.26 -22.62
C LEU A 61 30.55 -6.16 -23.68
N ALA A 62 31.35 -6.44 -24.71
CA ALA A 62 31.59 -5.50 -25.81
C ALA A 62 30.30 -5.14 -26.59
N ASP A 63 29.41 -6.11 -26.81
CA ASP A 63 28.12 -5.89 -27.46
C ASP A 63 27.18 -4.98 -26.67
N VAL A 64 27.25 -5.01 -25.34
CA VAL A 64 26.47 -4.13 -24.46
C VAL A 64 27.07 -2.72 -24.43
N CYS A 65 28.39 -2.58 -24.34
CA CYS A 65 29.04 -1.27 -24.34
C CYS A 65 28.93 -0.52 -25.68
N LEU A 66 28.83 -1.24 -26.80
CA LEU A 66 28.77 -0.67 -28.15
C LEU A 66 27.34 -0.51 -28.69
N MET A 67 26.34 -0.44 -27.81
CA MET A 67 24.96 -0.14 -28.16
C MET A 67 24.79 1.30 -28.63
N SER A 68 23.97 1.50 -29.66
CA SER A 68 23.58 2.84 -30.13
C SER A 68 22.16 3.18 -29.68
N PRO A 69 21.94 4.24 -28.88
CA PRO A 69 20.60 4.70 -28.51
C PRO A 69 19.70 4.99 -29.72
N ARG A 70 20.28 5.46 -30.83
CA ARG A 70 19.55 5.75 -32.08
C ARG A 70 19.02 4.48 -32.76
N ARG A 71 19.77 3.37 -32.72
CA ARG A 71 19.30 2.09 -33.26
C ARG A 71 18.23 1.47 -32.38
N ILE A 72 18.42 1.55 -31.06
CA ILE A 72 17.44 1.08 -30.07
C ILE A 72 16.10 1.81 -30.24
N SER A 73 16.11 3.14 -30.39
CA SER A 73 14.88 3.91 -30.59
C SER A 73 14.19 3.58 -31.92
N ALA A 74 14.94 3.34 -33.00
CA ALA A 74 14.38 2.90 -34.28
C ALA A 74 13.70 1.52 -34.18
N LEU A 75 14.29 0.56 -33.45
CA LEU A 75 13.71 -0.76 -33.21
C LEU A 75 12.49 -0.69 -32.29
N ALA A 76 12.54 0.15 -31.26
CA ALA A 76 11.39 0.41 -30.39
C ALA A 76 10.22 1.00 -31.17
N TRP A 77 10.48 1.96 -32.05
CA TRP A 77 9.46 2.55 -32.92
C TRP A 77 8.89 1.55 -33.94
N LEU A 78 9.72 0.63 -34.44
CA LEU A 78 9.24 -0.48 -35.27
C LEU A 78 8.29 -1.38 -34.49
N ALA A 79 8.63 -1.73 -33.25
CA ALA A 79 7.76 -2.53 -32.37
C ALA A 79 6.43 -1.81 -32.09
N VAL A 80 6.44 -0.50 -31.86
CA VAL A 80 5.23 0.32 -31.68
C VAL A 80 4.33 0.25 -32.92
N LYS A 81 4.90 0.47 -34.11
CA LYS A 81 4.15 0.37 -35.38
C LYS A 81 3.53 -1.02 -35.57
N GLU A 82 4.26 -2.06 -35.21
CA GLU A 82 3.76 -3.43 -35.29
C GLU A 82 2.59 -3.67 -34.33
N SER A 83 2.69 -3.21 -33.09
CA SER A 83 1.60 -3.29 -32.11
C SER A 83 0.34 -2.56 -32.58
N ILE A 84 0.47 -1.38 -33.17
CA ILE A 84 -0.67 -0.62 -33.72
C ILE A 84 -1.33 -1.41 -34.86
N ARG A 85 -0.54 -2.01 -35.77
CA ARG A 85 -1.07 -2.85 -36.86
C ARG A 85 -1.81 -4.09 -36.35
N LYS A 86 -1.41 -4.62 -35.19
CA LYS A 86 -2.11 -5.70 -34.47
C LYS A 86 -3.40 -5.24 -33.78
N LYS A 87 -3.88 -4.01 -34.04
CA LYS A 87 -5.13 -3.44 -33.49
C LYS A 87 -5.15 -3.38 -31.97
N VAL A 88 -3.99 -3.23 -31.34
CA VAL A 88 -3.87 -3.15 -29.87
C VAL A 88 -4.68 -2.01 -29.25
N VAL A 89 -4.91 -0.93 -30.01
CA VAL A 89 -5.72 0.22 -29.57
C VAL A 89 -7.19 -0.17 -29.30
N VAL A 90 -7.68 -1.30 -29.84
CA VAL A 90 -9.00 -1.87 -29.49
C VAL A 90 -9.14 -2.10 -27.98
N ALA A 91 -8.04 -2.34 -27.26
CA ALA A 91 -8.06 -2.43 -25.80
C ALA A 91 -8.65 -1.16 -25.14
N VAL A 92 -8.42 0.04 -25.71
CA VAL A 92 -9.05 1.28 -25.21
C VAL A 92 -10.55 1.26 -25.44
N GLY A 93 -11.02 0.76 -26.59
CA GLY A 93 -12.45 0.59 -26.86
C GLY A 93 -13.12 -0.39 -25.91
N ILE A 94 -12.47 -1.53 -25.65
CA ILE A 94 -12.92 -2.51 -24.64
C ILE A 94 -12.97 -1.86 -23.26
N PHE A 95 -11.95 -1.09 -22.89
CA PHE A 95 -11.91 -0.38 -21.61
C PHE A 95 -13.06 0.62 -21.45
N ILE A 96 -13.33 1.43 -22.48
CA ILE A 96 -14.46 2.35 -22.50
C ILE A 96 -15.78 1.59 -22.32
N LEU A 97 -15.96 0.47 -23.02
CA LEU A 97 -17.15 -0.37 -22.87
C LEU A 97 -17.29 -0.89 -21.43
N VAL A 98 -16.20 -1.34 -20.81
CA VAL A 98 -16.20 -1.79 -19.41
C VAL A 98 -16.58 -0.65 -18.47
N LEU A 99 -16.05 0.57 -18.65
CA LEU A 99 -16.43 1.73 -17.84
C LEU A 99 -17.91 2.11 -18.03
N MET A 100 -18.43 2.05 -19.25
CA MET A 100 -19.85 2.32 -19.53
C MET A 100 -20.76 1.33 -18.80
N LEU A 101 -20.43 0.03 -18.85
CA LEU A 101 -21.16 -0.99 -18.11
C LEU A 101 -21.02 -0.79 -16.60
N ALA A 102 -19.82 -0.47 -16.12
CA ALA A 102 -19.55 -0.23 -14.71
C ALA A 102 -20.42 0.89 -14.12
N GLY A 103 -20.67 1.95 -14.90
CA GLY A 103 -21.58 3.03 -14.47
C GLY A 103 -23.00 2.57 -14.11
N TRP A 104 -23.43 1.39 -14.59
CA TRP A 104 -24.72 0.80 -14.22
C TRP A 104 -24.64 -0.11 -12.98
N PHE A 105 -23.47 -0.69 -12.69
CA PHE A 105 -23.29 -1.66 -11.60
C PHE A 105 -22.66 -1.08 -10.32
N LEU A 106 -21.93 0.03 -10.43
CA LEU A 106 -21.34 0.70 -9.27
C LEU A 106 -22.44 1.45 -8.51
N ASP A 107 -22.67 1.08 -7.26
CA ASP A 107 -23.69 1.70 -6.41
C ASP A 107 -23.17 3.01 -5.78
N PRO A 108 -23.68 4.18 -6.20
CA PRO A 108 -23.28 5.46 -5.63
C PRO A 108 -23.79 5.66 -4.20
N ALA A 109 -24.75 4.84 -3.74
CA ALA A 109 -25.31 4.86 -2.40
C ALA A 109 -24.50 4.04 -1.38
N SER A 110 -23.38 3.45 -1.80
CA SER A 110 -22.47 2.74 -0.88
C SER A 110 -21.87 3.68 0.16
N GLU A 111 -21.49 3.16 1.34
CA GLU A 111 -20.94 3.97 2.45
C GLU A 111 -19.64 4.71 2.10
N ASP A 112 -18.84 4.13 1.20
CA ASP A 112 -17.58 4.71 0.69
C ASP A 112 -17.54 4.57 -0.85
N PRO A 113 -18.27 5.43 -1.58
CA PRO A 113 -18.38 5.34 -3.03
C PRO A 113 -17.05 5.67 -3.72
N GLY A 114 -16.24 6.55 -3.11
CA GLY A 114 -14.89 6.89 -3.60
C GLY A 114 -13.99 5.66 -3.68
N ARG A 115 -13.94 4.86 -2.61
CA ARG A 115 -13.16 3.62 -2.59
C ARG A 115 -13.66 2.59 -3.59
N LEU A 116 -14.97 2.45 -3.74
CA LEU A 116 -15.58 1.52 -4.70
C LEU A 116 -15.17 1.86 -6.13
N TYR A 117 -15.36 3.12 -6.56
CA TYR A 117 -15.02 3.59 -7.91
C TYR A 117 -13.51 3.50 -8.16
N LEU A 118 -12.68 3.99 -7.24
CA LEU A 118 -11.22 3.95 -7.42
C LEU A 118 -10.68 2.51 -7.47
N SER A 119 -11.15 1.62 -6.60
CA SER A 119 -10.74 0.20 -6.60
C SER A 119 -11.08 -0.48 -7.92
N PHE A 120 -12.32 -0.26 -8.40
CA PHE A 120 -12.80 -0.86 -9.64
C PHE A 120 -11.95 -0.42 -10.83
N VAL A 121 -11.74 0.89 -10.98
CA VAL A 121 -11.08 1.43 -12.17
C VAL A 121 -9.60 1.07 -12.18
N MET A 122 -8.90 1.20 -11.04
CA MET A 122 -7.50 0.80 -10.89
C MET A 122 -7.28 -0.70 -11.19
N SER A 123 -8.15 -1.57 -10.65
CA SER A 123 -8.03 -3.02 -10.84
C SER A 123 -8.33 -3.43 -12.28
N THR A 124 -9.39 -2.88 -12.86
CA THR A 124 -9.78 -3.14 -14.26
C THR A 124 -8.68 -2.70 -15.23
N THR A 125 -8.12 -1.51 -15.04
CA THR A 125 -6.99 -1.05 -15.85
C THR A 125 -5.77 -1.95 -15.69
N SER A 126 -5.41 -2.31 -14.46
CA SER A 126 -4.26 -3.19 -14.19
C SER A 126 -4.41 -4.53 -14.93
N TYR A 127 -5.54 -5.21 -14.77
CA TYR A 127 -5.77 -6.50 -15.44
C TYR A 127 -5.74 -6.41 -16.96
N LEU A 128 -6.39 -5.39 -17.53
CA LEU A 128 -6.46 -5.23 -18.98
C LEU A 128 -5.08 -4.92 -19.59
N VAL A 129 -4.31 -4.01 -18.98
CA VAL A 129 -3.00 -3.63 -19.50
C VAL A 129 -1.97 -4.73 -19.27
N LEU A 130 -2.02 -5.45 -18.15
CA LEU A 130 -1.14 -6.61 -17.92
C LEU A 130 -1.43 -7.76 -18.89
N LEU A 131 -2.70 -8.05 -19.17
CA LEU A 131 -3.09 -9.03 -20.17
C LEU A 131 -2.56 -8.65 -21.56
N LEU A 132 -2.71 -7.38 -21.93
CA LEU A 132 -2.19 -6.87 -23.20
C LEU A 132 -0.65 -6.93 -23.27
N ALA A 133 0.03 -6.50 -22.21
CA ALA A 133 1.49 -6.56 -22.11
C ALA A 133 2.00 -7.99 -22.26
N LEU A 134 1.31 -8.96 -21.65
CA LEU A 134 1.59 -10.39 -21.79
C LEU A 134 1.49 -10.84 -23.25
N PHE A 135 0.37 -10.55 -23.93
CA PHE A 135 0.20 -10.96 -25.32
C PHE A 135 1.19 -10.29 -26.28
N LEU A 136 1.49 -9.01 -26.08
CA LEU A 136 2.41 -8.28 -26.94
C LEU A 136 3.84 -8.77 -26.84
N SER A 137 4.31 -9.02 -25.62
CA SER A 137 5.70 -9.40 -25.35
C SER A 137 5.99 -10.86 -25.68
N VAL A 138 5.08 -11.78 -25.36
CA VAL A 138 5.24 -13.23 -25.56
C VAL A 138 5.30 -13.61 -27.04
N PHE A 139 4.44 -13.01 -27.87
CA PHE A 139 4.33 -13.37 -29.28
C PHE A 139 5.25 -12.58 -30.21
N SER A 140 6.06 -11.65 -29.70
CA SER A 140 6.85 -10.76 -30.55
C SER A 140 7.87 -11.50 -31.40
N LEU A 141 8.86 -12.13 -30.76
CA LEU A 141 9.99 -12.75 -31.46
C LEU A 141 9.61 -14.08 -32.14
N PRO A 142 8.81 -14.97 -31.52
CA PRO A 142 8.33 -16.18 -32.18
C PRO A 142 7.48 -15.86 -33.41
N GLY A 143 6.65 -14.82 -33.34
CA GLY A 143 5.86 -14.34 -34.48
C GLY A 143 6.75 -13.80 -35.60
N ASP A 144 7.76 -13.01 -35.26
CA ASP A 144 8.71 -12.49 -36.24
C ASP A 144 9.49 -13.59 -36.96
N LEU A 145 9.89 -14.62 -36.22
CA LEU A 145 10.61 -15.75 -36.79
C LEU A 145 9.70 -16.56 -37.74
N LYS A 146 8.46 -16.85 -37.32
CA LYS A 146 7.48 -17.57 -38.15
C LYS A 146 7.20 -16.82 -39.45
N ASN A 147 7.12 -15.49 -39.40
CA ASN A 147 6.83 -14.64 -40.55
C ASN A 147 8.09 -14.21 -41.33
N LYS A 148 9.28 -14.72 -40.97
CA LYS A 148 10.57 -14.39 -41.58
C LYS A 148 10.94 -12.89 -41.55
N THR A 149 10.27 -12.08 -40.73
CA THR A 149 10.54 -10.64 -40.63
C THR A 149 11.87 -10.38 -39.92
N LEU A 150 12.21 -11.21 -38.93
CA LEU A 150 13.46 -11.10 -38.17
C LEU A 150 14.71 -11.18 -39.06
N HIS A 151 14.71 -12.04 -40.08
CA HIS A 151 15.84 -12.19 -41.01
C HIS A 151 16.15 -10.89 -41.77
N THR A 152 15.16 -10.02 -41.98
CA THR A 152 15.35 -8.72 -42.64
C THR A 152 15.95 -7.65 -41.72
N VAL A 153 15.83 -7.85 -40.40
CA VAL A 153 16.36 -6.94 -39.39
C VAL A 153 17.81 -7.31 -39.08
N VAL A 154 18.10 -8.61 -38.97
CA VAL A 154 19.44 -9.12 -38.63
C VAL A 154 20.46 -8.91 -39.77
N THR A 155 20.02 -8.70 -41.02
CA THR A 155 20.92 -8.33 -42.14
C THR A 155 21.41 -6.89 -42.07
N LYS A 156 20.79 -6.03 -41.25
CA LYS A 156 21.25 -4.67 -41.00
C LYS A 156 22.31 -4.68 -39.89
N PRO A 157 23.19 -3.66 -39.79
CA PRO A 157 24.21 -3.57 -38.75
C PRO A 157 23.59 -3.22 -37.38
N VAL A 158 22.80 -4.13 -36.84
CA VAL A 158 22.06 -4.06 -35.57
C VAL A 158 22.50 -5.22 -34.69
N ARG A 159 22.79 -4.93 -33.42
CA ARG A 159 23.22 -5.97 -32.46
C ARG A 159 22.01 -6.72 -31.89
N HIS A 160 22.16 -7.99 -31.55
CA HIS A 160 21.11 -8.77 -30.87
C HIS A 160 20.64 -8.12 -29.56
N SER A 161 21.56 -7.46 -28.86
CA SER A 161 21.31 -6.72 -27.63
C SER A 161 20.38 -5.52 -27.87
N GLU A 162 20.53 -4.82 -28.99
CA GLU A 162 19.66 -3.72 -29.40
C GLU A 162 18.26 -4.19 -29.81
N ILE A 163 18.14 -5.40 -30.40
CA ILE A 163 16.84 -6.01 -30.76
C ILE A 163 16.01 -6.29 -29.51
N VAL A 164 16.59 -6.97 -28.51
CA VAL A 164 15.91 -7.32 -27.26
C VAL A 164 15.49 -6.05 -26.52
N LEU A 165 16.42 -5.11 -26.32
CA LEU A 165 16.14 -3.86 -25.61
C LEU A 165 15.13 -2.99 -26.36
N GLY A 166 15.24 -2.89 -27.68
CA GLY A 166 14.28 -2.17 -28.52
C GLY A 166 12.86 -2.75 -28.40
N ARG A 167 12.71 -4.07 -28.32
CA ARG A 167 11.41 -4.72 -28.11
C ARG A 167 10.83 -4.41 -26.73
N ILE A 168 11.63 -4.51 -25.66
CA ILE A 168 11.19 -4.18 -24.29
C ILE A 168 10.72 -2.73 -24.22
N ILE A 169 11.55 -1.79 -24.68
CA ILE A 169 11.23 -0.35 -24.66
C ILE A 169 10.01 -0.05 -25.55
N GLY A 170 9.93 -0.64 -26.74
CA GLY A 170 8.83 -0.42 -27.68
C GLY A 170 7.48 -0.89 -27.13
N PHE A 171 7.41 -2.11 -26.57
CA PHE A 171 6.17 -2.61 -25.97
C PHE A 171 5.81 -1.88 -24.68
N THR A 172 6.80 -1.55 -23.85
CA THR A 172 6.58 -0.70 -22.68
C THR A 172 6.00 0.64 -23.11
N ALA A 173 6.55 1.29 -24.15
CA ALA A 173 6.04 2.57 -24.66
C ALA A 173 4.59 2.49 -25.17
N VAL A 174 4.23 1.40 -25.88
CA VAL A 174 2.84 1.15 -26.30
C VAL A 174 1.93 1.04 -25.07
N CYS A 175 2.31 0.24 -24.08
CA CYS A 175 1.54 0.09 -22.85
C CYS A 175 1.49 1.40 -22.05
N THR A 176 2.56 2.20 -22.01
CA THR A 176 2.58 3.53 -21.38
C THR A 176 1.53 4.44 -22.00
N PHE A 177 1.47 4.51 -23.34
CA PHE A 177 0.49 5.33 -24.03
C PHE A 177 -0.95 4.90 -23.71
N LEU A 178 -1.22 3.59 -23.76
CA LEU A 178 -2.54 3.05 -23.46
C LEU A 178 -2.92 3.29 -21.99
N LEU A 179 -1.99 3.05 -21.07
CA LEU A 179 -2.17 3.27 -19.64
C LEU A 179 -2.41 4.76 -19.32
N ALA A 180 -1.74 5.68 -20.03
CA ALA A 180 -1.98 7.11 -19.90
C ALA A 180 -3.40 7.51 -20.35
N VAL A 181 -3.84 7.01 -21.51
CA VAL A 181 -5.21 7.24 -22.02
C VAL A 181 -6.23 6.64 -21.05
N MET A 182 -6.04 5.40 -20.63
CA MET A 182 -6.90 4.74 -19.64
C MET A 182 -6.92 5.51 -18.33
N GLY A 183 -5.79 6.04 -17.86
CA GLY A 183 -5.70 6.84 -16.63
C GLY A 183 -6.47 8.15 -16.70
N VAL A 184 -6.38 8.86 -17.84
CA VAL A 184 -7.19 10.08 -18.05
C VAL A 184 -8.68 9.74 -18.05
N LEU A 185 -9.10 8.71 -18.81
CA LEU A 185 -10.50 8.29 -18.85
C LEU A 185 -11.01 7.82 -17.48
N SER A 186 -10.16 7.11 -16.74
CA SER A 186 -10.41 6.63 -15.39
C SER A 186 -10.66 7.77 -14.42
N TYR A 187 -9.77 8.76 -14.41
CA TYR A 187 -9.90 9.93 -13.55
C TYR A 187 -11.18 10.71 -13.87
N LEU A 188 -11.47 10.93 -15.15
CA LEU A 188 -12.70 11.59 -15.59
C LEU A 188 -13.95 10.82 -15.18
N PHE A 189 -13.94 9.49 -15.32
CA PHE A 189 -15.05 8.61 -14.92
C PHE A 189 -15.30 8.69 -13.41
N VAL A 190 -14.25 8.63 -12.58
CA VAL A 190 -14.36 8.73 -11.11
C VAL A 190 -14.88 10.09 -10.68
N VAL A 191 -14.27 11.19 -11.16
CA VAL A 191 -14.67 12.55 -10.76
C VAL A 191 -16.11 12.85 -11.19
N ARG A 192 -16.50 12.45 -12.41
CA ARG A 192 -17.89 12.66 -12.87
C ARG A 192 -18.89 11.71 -12.22
N GLY A 193 -18.49 10.48 -11.94
CA GLY A 193 -19.35 9.49 -11.30
C GLY A 193 -19.68 9.83 -9.84
N LEU A 194 -18.79 10.55 -9.16
CA LEU A 194 -18.97 11.00 -7.78
C LEU A 194 -19.56 12.41 -7.67
N ALA A 195 -19.54 13.19 -8.75
CA ALA A 195 -20.09 14.54 -8.76
C ALA A 195 -21.62 14.50 -8.68
N HIS A 196 -22.17 15.14 -7.65
CA HIS A 196 -23.60 15.30 -7.48
C HIS A 196 -23.90 16.58 -6.71
N GLU A 197 -25.12 17.08 -6.89
CA GLU A 197 -25.59 18.29 -6.22
C GLU A 197 -26.85 17.95 -5.43
N HIS A 198 -26.92 18.43 -4.20
CA HIS A 198 -28.15 18.37 -3.43
C HIS A 198 -28.89 19.71 -3.53
N VAL A 199 -30.20 19.64 -3.39
CA VAL A 199 -31.06 20.83 -3.31
C VAL A 199 -31.50 20.98 -1.86
N LEU A 200 -31.47 22.21 -1.34
CA LEU A 200 -31.94 22.54 0.00
C LEU A 200 -32.93 23.69 -0.11
N MET A 201 -34.20 23.43 0.21
CA MET A 201 -35.25 24.45 0.18
C MET A 201 -35.38 25.11 1.55
N ALA A 202 -35.83 26.36 1.59
CA ALA A 202 -36.06 27.08 2.84
C ALA A 202 -37.09 26.38 3.75
N ALA A 203 -38.07 25.69 3.15
CA ALA A 203 -39.07 24.90 3.85
C ALA A 203 -38.49 23.69 4.60
N ASP A 204 -37.30 23.21 4.20
CA ASP A 204 -36.65 22.04 4.80
C ASP A 204 -35.79 22.41 6.04
N MET A 205 -35.74 23.71 6.39
CA MET A 205 -34.97 24.24 7.51
C MET A 205 -35.90 24.61 8.67
N ALA A 206 -35.54 24.18 9.88
CA ALA A 206 -36.26 24.50 11.11
C ALA A 206 -35.31 25.02 12.19
N PRO A 207 -35.73 25.95 13.07
CA PRO A 207 -34.92 26.39 14.20
C PRO A 207 -34.70 25.23 15.19
N ARG A 208 -33.45 25.02 15.60
CA ARG A 208 -33.07 24.01 16.61
C ARG A 208 -33.80 24.23 17.93
N ASP A 209 -33.94 25.50 18.33
CA ASP A 209 -34.76 25.91 19.47
C ASP A 209 -35.89 26.83 18.98
N ALA A 210 -37.05 26.23 18.75
CA ALA A 210 -38.25 26.95 18.31
C ALA A 210 -38.73 28.00 19.34
N LYS A 211 -38.42 27.84 20.64
CA LYS A 211 -38.84 28.78 21.68
C LYS A 211 -37.93 30.01 21.73
N ALA A 212 -36.62 29.81 21.58
CA ALA A 212 -35.66 30.92 21.45
C ALA A 212 -35.88 31.70 20.14
N ALA A 213 -36.20 31.00 19.04
CA ALA A 213 -36.49 31.64 17.77
C ALA A 213 -37.76 32.50 17.83
N ALA A 214 -38.79 32.03 18.54
CA ALA A 214 -40.01 32.81 18.80
C ALA A 214 -39.77 34.06 19.68
N ARG A 215 -38.67 34.11 20.45
CA ARG A 215 -38.22 35.29 21.21
C ARG A 215 -37.37 36.26 20.39
N GLY A 216 -37.12 35.98 19.12
CA GLY A 216 -36.30 36.82 18.23
C GLY A 216 -34.79 36.67 18.47
N GLU A 217 -34.37 35.65 19.21
CA GLU A 217 -32.96 35.32 19.40
C GLU A 217 -32.38 34.69 18.11
N ALA A 218 -31.08 34.86 17.87
CA ALA A 218 -30.42 34.23 16.73
C ALA A 218 -30.22 32.74 17.04
N VAL A 219 -30.95 31.87 16.34
CA VAL A 219 -30.98 30.42 16.60
C VAL A 219 -30.39 29.65 15.42
N THR A 220 -29.61 28.61 15.72
CA THR A 220 -29.12 27.64 14.74
C THR A 220 -30.28 26.98 14.01
N LEU A 221 -30.27 26.99 12.67
CA LEU A 221 -31.25 26.27 11.85
C LEU A 221 -30.69 24.87 11.52
N ILE A 222 -31.56 23.85 11.54
CA ILE A 222 -31.26 22.48 11.15
C ILE A 222 -32.23 22.08 10.04
N GLY A 223 -31.71 21.43 9.00
CA GLY A 223 -32.54 20.86 7.94
C GLY A 223 -31.89 19.64 7.30
N LYS A 224 -32.54 19.09 6.28
CA LYS A 224 -32.00 17.98 5.48
C LYS A 224 -32.04 18.33 4.01
N THR A 225 -30.98 17.97 3.29
CA THR A 225 -30.93 18.13 1.84
C THR A 225 -31.82 17.11 1.12
N SER A 226 -32.15 17.38 -0.15
CA SER A 226 -32.85 16.42 -1.00
C SER A 226 -32.06 15.12 -1.16
N LYS A 227 -32.76 13.99 -1.30
CA LYS A 227 -32.12 12.69 -1.49
C LYS A 227 -31.55 12.60 -2.91
N GLN A 228 -30.24 12.42 -3.02
CA GLN A 228 -29.52 12.20 -4.28
C GLN A 228 -28.53 11.06 -4.08
N HIS A 229 -28.32 10.24 -5.12
CA HIS A 229 -27.41 9.07 -5.04
C HIS A 229 -27.64 8.21 -3.77
N GLY A 230 -28.91 8.01 -3.40
CA GLY A 230 -29.30 7.16 -2.28
C GLY A 230 -29.14 7.76 -0.88
N HIS A 231 -28.58 8.97 -0.71
CA HIS A 231 -28.36 9.60 0.59
C HIS A 231 -28.76 11.09 0.62
N SER A 232 -28.74 11.68 1.82
CA SER A 232 -29.05 13.08 2.09
C SER A 232 -28.18 13.53 3.26
N HIS A 233 -27.83 14.81 3.31
CA HIS A 233 -27.06 15.34 4.42
C HIS A 233 -27.93 16.18 5.36
N GLU A 234 -27.66 16.08 6.66
CA GLU A 234 -28.15 17.04 7.63
C GLU A 234 -27.34 18.34 7.50
N VAL A 235 -28.03 19.47 7.42
CA VAL A 235 -27.44 20.80 7.33
C VAL A 235 -27.66 21.52 8.65
N VAL A 236 -26.58 22.10 9.18
CA VAL A 236 -26.65 22.96 10.35
C VAL A 236 -26.14 24.34 9.95
N VAL A 237 -26.97 25.35 10.16
CA VAL A 237 -26.68 26.74 9.83
C VAL A 237 -26.55 27.51 11.13
N ASP A 238 -25.31 27.90 11.46
CA ASP A 238 -25.05 28.69 12.65
C ASP A 238 -25.35 30.17 12.43
N PRO A 239 -25.78 30.91 13.47
CA PRO A 239 -26.01 32.35 13.40
C PRO A 239 -24.79 33.18 12.94
N SER A 240 -23.59 32.63 13.07
CA SER A 240 -22.32 33.24 12.67
C SER A 240 -22.00 33.14 11.16
N GLY A 241 -22.82 32.43 10.38
CA GLY A 241 -22.72 32.35 8.92
C GLY A 241 -21.89 31.17 8.38
N ALA A 242 -21.34 30.30 9.24
CA ALA A 242 -20.69 29.06 8.80
C ALA A 242 -21.75 27.98 8.55
N THR A 243 -21.84 27.48 7.32
CA THR A 243 -22.86 26.49 6.92
C THR A 243 -22.22 25.35 6.15
N ARG A 244 -21.96 24.23 6.84
CA ARG A 244 -21.52 22.97 6.22
C ARG A 244 -22.52 21.88 6.54
N THR A 245 -22.62 20.91 5.65
CA THR A 245 -23.39 19.70 5.95
C THR A 245 -22.61 18.78 6.89
N ARG A 246 -23.33 17.95 7.65
CA ARG A 246 -22.69 16.88 8.44
C ARG A 246 -22.04 15.86 7.50
N LEU A 247 -20.98 15.24 8.01
CA LEU A 247 -20.27 14.17 7.33
C LEU A 247 -21.20 12.95 7.21
N GLU A 248 -21.62 12.65 5.99
CA GLU A 248 -22.40 11.45 5.65
C GLU A 248 -21.73 10.80 4.43
N HIS A 249 -21.68 9.47 4.38
CA HIS A 249 -21.10 8.71 3.25
C HIS A 249 -19.70 9.22 2.84
N GLY A 250 -18.88 9.57 3.82
CA GLY A 250 -17.49 9.97 3.64
C GLY A 250 -17.23 11.41 3.17
N HIS A 251 -18.25 12.25 3.00
CA HIS A 251 -18.07 13.62 2.50
C HIS A 251 -19.03 14.65 3.10
N THR A 252 -18.76 15.93 2.83
CA THR A 252 -19.55 17.09 3.26
C THR A 252 -19.78 18.02 2.08
N HIS A 253 -20.76 18.90 2.19
CA HIS A 253 -20.96 19.99 1.23
C HIS A 253 -20.85 21.33 1.96
N THR A 254 -20.21 22.29 1.29
CA THR A 254 -20.32 23.70 1.66
C THR A 254 -21.72 24.19 1.29
N VAL A 255 -22.40 24.83 2.23
CA VAL A 255 -23.67 25.49 1.98
C VAL A 255 -23.37 26.98 1.94
N VAL A 256 -24.01 27.71 1.02
CA VAL A 256 -23.95 29.17 0.96
C VAL A 256 -25.37 29.69 1.04
N VAL A 257 -25.62 30.56 2.01
CA VAL A 257 -26.91 31.24 2.17
C VAL A 257 -26.91 32.47 1.28
N ASP A 258 -27.79 32.48 0.29
CA ASP A 258 -27.99 33.60 -0.62
C ASP A 258 -29.26 34.36 -0.20
N ASN A 259 -29.05 35.55 0.36
CA ASN A 259 -30.10 36.47 0.81
C ASN A 259 -30.35 37.62 -0.19
N SER A 260 -29.93 37.49 -1.45
CA SER A 260 -30.03 38.56 -2.45
C SER A 260 -31.45 38.81 -2.99
N GLY A 261 -32.43 37.96 -2.67
CA GLY A 261 -33.82 38.06 -3.11
C GLY A 261 -34.85 38.12 -1.96
N PRO A 262 -36.16 38.19 -2.27
CA PRO A 262 -37.23 38.21 -1.27
C PRO A 262 -37.38 36.90 -0.47
N GLU A 263 -36.74 35.82 -0.90
CA GLU A 263 -36.70 34.52 -0.22
C GLU A 263 -35.24 34.10 -0.01
N THR A 264 -34.93 33.56 1.18
CA THR A 264 -33.62 32.96 1.47
C THR A 264 -33.42 31.70 0.63
N ARG A 265 -32.35 31.66 -0.17
CA ARG A 265 -31.97 30.48 -0.95
C ARG A 265 -30.72 29.84 -0.37
N TYR A 266 -30.70 28.51 -0.29
CA TYR A 266 -29.52 27.76 0.13
C TYR A 266 -28.91 27.08 -1.09
N ARG A 267 -27.65 27.43 -1.41
CA ARG A 267 -26.90 26.76 -2.46
C ARG A 267 -25.96 25.75 -1.82
N VAL A 268 -26.14 24.48 -2.16
CA VAL A 268 -25.22 23.40 -1.76
C VAL A 268 -24.13 23.28 -2.81
N GLY A 269 -22.87 23.35 -2.39
CA GLY A 269 -21.69 23.21 -3.23
C GLY A 269 -21.42 21.75 -3.61
N PRO A 270 -20.36 21.51 -4.41
CA PRO A 270 -19.94 20.16 -4.78
C PRO A 270 -19.50 19.35 -3.54
N PRO A 271 -19.47 18.02 -3.63
CA PRO A 271 -19.05 17.17 -2.52
C PRO A 271 -17.56 17.34 -2.22
N GLU A 272 -17.23 17.69 -0.98
CA GLU A 272 -15.88 17.86 -0.44
C GLU A 272 -15.48 16.66 0.43
N GLY A 273 -14.27 16.13 0.22
CA GLY A 273 -13.74 15.03 1.02
C GLY A 273 -14.00 13.62 0.49
N VAL A 274 -14.77 13.46 -0.60
CA VAL A 274 -15.00 12.14 -1.26
C VAL A 274 -13.69 11.55 -1.77
N LEU A 275 -12.87 12.39 -2.40
CA LEU A 275 -11.55 12.04 -2.88
C LEU A 275 -10.52 12.80 -2.05
N VAL A 276 -9.73 12.07 -1.27
CA VAL A 276 -8.66 12.62 -0.45
C VAL A 276 -7.39 11.80 -0.65
N ALA A 277 -6.24 12.43 -0.46
CA ALA A 277 -4.95 11.75 -0.40
C ALA A 277 -4.30 12.04 0.95
N ARG A 278 -4.82 11.41 2.00
CA ARG A 278 -4.39 11.59 3.38
C ARG A 278 -2.92 11.21 3.54
N VAL A 279 -2.16 12.04 4.26
CA VAL A 279 -0.75 11.78 4.56
C VAL A 279 -0.63 11.29 6.00
N PRO A 280 -0.50 9.97 6.24
CA PRO A 280 -0.39 9.43 7.59
C PRO A 280 1.04 9.60 8.11
N VAL A 281 1.20 10.32 9.22
CA VAL A 281 2.42 10.31 10.03
C VAL A 281 2.28 9.15 11.01
N ARG A 282 3.17 8.17 10.87
CA ARG A 282 3.13 6.92 11.65
C ARG A 282 4.04 7.02 12.86
N GLY A 283 3.59 6.44 13.97
CA GLY A 283 4.38 6.29 15.18
C GLY A 283 4.86 4.85 15.36
N LYS A 284 5.85 4.66 16.24
CA LYS A 284 6.31 3.35 16.70
C LYS A 284 5.42 2.88 17.86
N LEU A 285 4.89 1.66 17.77
CA LEU A 285 4.01 1.10 18.78
C LEU A 285 4.80 0.34 19.86
N ARG A 286 4.41 0.55 21.11
CA ARG A 286 4.78 -0.26 22.28
C ARG A 286 3.54 -0.53 23.11
N PHE A 287 3.66 -1.46 24.04
CA PHE A 287 2.58 -1.79 24.96
C PHE A 287 3.01 -1.49 26.39
N ARG A 288 2.03 -1.29 27.25
CA ARG A 288 2.18 -1.24 28.70
C ARG A 288 1.36 -2.36 29.31
N ASP A 289 1.95 -3.09 30.23
CA ASP A 289 1.29 -4.17 30.94
C ASP A 289 0.40 -3.66 32.09
N THR A 290 -0.29 -4.58 32.76
CA THR A 290 -1.18 -4.29 33.89
C THR A 290 -0.46 -3.76 35.13
N GLU A 291 0.86 -3.96 35.23
CA GLU A 291 1.72 -3.44 36.29
C GLU A 291 2.29 -2.06 35.95
N GLY A 292 1.99 -1.53 34.75
CA GLY A 292 2.46 -0.21 34.31
C GLY A 292 3.85 -0.22 33.68
N ARG A 293 4.39 -1.39 33.32
CA ARG A 293 5.71 -1.54 32.67
C ARG A 293 5.58 -1.61 31.16
N ASP A 294 6.47 -0.92 30.46
CA ASP A 294 6.47 -0.91 29.00
C ASP A 294 7.10 -2.19 28.43
N LYS A 295 6.37 -2.86 27.54
CA LYS A 295 6.77 -4.07 26.80
C LYS A 295 6.70 -3.84 25.29
N LYS A 296 7.33 -4.74 24.54
CA LYS A 296 7.32 -4.70 23.07
C LYS A 296 5.98 -5.13 22.47
N GLU A 297 5.31 -6.07 23.13
CA GLU A 297 4.07 -6.68 22.67
C GLU A 297 3.02 -6.66 23.79
N GLY A 298 1.76 -6.62 23.40
CA GLY A 298 0.62 -6.72 24.32
C GLY A 298 0.30 -8.18 24.65
N ILE A 299 -0.90 -8.43 25.16
CA ILE A 299 -1.37 -9.80 25.42
C ILE A 299 -1.99 -10.41 24.16
N ASN A 300 -1.92 -11.74 24.05
CA ASN A 300 -2.67 -12.49 23.04
C ASN A 300 -3.94 -13.06 23.70
N VAL A 301 -5.09 -12.79 23.10
CA VAL A 301 -6.42 -13.23 23.58
C VAL A 301 -6.87 -14.57 22.98
N GLY A 302 -5.96 -15.31 22.35
CA GLY A 302 -6.25 -16.53 21.59
C GLY A 302 -6.56 -16.28 20.12
N ASP A 303 -6.16 -15.13 19.57
CA ASP A 303 -6.33 -14.83 18.14
C ASP A 303 -5.23 -15.53 17.32
N GLU A 304 -5.63 -16.22 16.25
CA GLU A 304 -4.72 -16.86 15.30
C GLU A 304 -3.97 -15.81 14.48
N TRP A 305 -4.56 -14.61 14.32
CA TRP A 305 -3.93 -13.53 13.59
C TRP A 305 -3.12 -12.61 14.51
N THR A 306 -1.80 -12.80 14.53
CA THR A 306 -0.87 -12.03 15.37
C THR A 306 -0.62 -10.60 14.89
N TYR A 307 -1.43 -10.08 13.97
CA TYR A 307 -1.30 -8.72 13.46
C TYR A 307 -1.53 -7.69 14.57
N ARG A 308 -2.46 -7.94 15.49
CA ARG A 308 -2.77 -7.09 16.66
C ARG A 308 -2.33 -7.77 17.95
N SER A 309 -1.83 -6.96 18.87
CA SER A 309 -1.76 -7.35 20.28
C SER A 309 -2.81 -6.60 21.08
N TYR A 310 -3.21 -7.14 22.22
CA TYR A 310 -4.35 -6.64 22.98
C TYR A 310 -3.92 -5.94 24.27
N ILE A 311 -4.71 -4.94 24.66
CA ILE A 311 -4.62 -4.23 25.94
C ILE A 311 -5.80 -4.60 26.83
N GLN A 312 -5.53 -4.92 28.09
CA GLN A 312 -6.54 -5.33 29.05
C GLN A 312 -7.29 -4.12 29.63
N GLY A 313 -8.62 -4.16 29.53
CA GLY A 313 -9.47 -3.09 30.00
C GLY A 313 -9.59 -3.00 31.51
N GLY A 314 -9.77 -1.78 32.01
CA GLY A 314 -9.87 -1.48 33.44
C GLY A 314 -8.55 -1.62 34.21
N THR A 315 -7.41 -1.57 33.51
CA THR A 315 -6.07 -1.65 34.08
C THR A 315 -5.19 -0.50 33.54
N PRO A 316 -3.99 -0.25 34.10
CA PRO A 316 -3.04 0.71 33.54
C PRO A 316 -2.49 0.34 32.15
N ALA A 317 -2.82 -0.85 31.63
CA ALA A 317 -2.34 -1.32 30.34
C ALA A 317 -2.75 -0.37 29.21
N ALA A 318 -1.81 -0.06 28.33
CA ALA A 318 -1.99 0.93 27.27
C ALA A 318 -1.22 0.53 26.01
N ALA A 319 -1.71 0.95 24.85
CA ALA A 319 -0.97 0.95 23.61
C ALA A 319 -0.36 2.34 23.41
N ILE A 320 0.95 2.41 23.23
CA ILE A 320 1.72 3.65 23.22
C ILE A 320 2.31 3.84 21.83
N TRP A 321 1.84 4.86 21.10
CA TRP A 321 2.45 5.29 19.84
C TRP A 321 3.38 6.46 20.08
N SER A 322 4.65 6.28 19.76
CA SER A 322 5.67 7.33 19.82
C SER A 322 5.87 7.94 18.43
N PHE A 323 5.68 9.25 18.32
CA PHE A 323 5.88 10.03 17.12
C PHE A 323 7.14 10.88 17.24
N GLU A 324 7.80 11.13 16.12
CA GLU A 324 9.04 11.91 16.02
C GLU A 324 8.89 12.97 14.91
N ASN A 325 9.64 14.08 15.01
CA ASN A 325 9.67 15.16 14.02
C ASN A 325 8.34 15.89 13.76
N LEU A 326 7.48 16.00 14.77
CA LEU A 326 6.23 16.75 14.70
C LEU A 326 6.48 18.26 14.65
N ARG A 327 5.75 18.96 13.78
CA ARG A 327 5.81 20.42 13.66
C ARG A 327 4.40 21.03 13.56
N PRO A 328 4.13 22.22 14.12
CA PRO A 328 2.81 22.83 14.10
C PRO A 328 2.22 22.96 12.69
N GLY A 329 3.00 23.46 11.72
CA GLY A 329 2.53 23.68 10.35
C GLY A 329 2.31 22.43 9.49
N GLN A 330 2.43 21.21 10.05
CA GLN A 330 2.15 19.96 9.32
C GLN A 330 0.66 19.60 9.31
N PHE A 331 -0.12 20.15 10.26
CA PHE A 331 -1.50 19.77 10.50
C PHE A 331 -2.47 20.87 10.07
N PRO A 332 -3.68 20.51 9.63
CA PRO A 332 -4.69 21.48 9.22
C PRO A 332 -5.35 22.17 10.43
N ASP A 333 -5.78 23.43 10.23
CA ASP A 333 -6.69 24.17 11.12
C ASP A 333 -6.28 24.23 12.61
N ASP A 334 -4.97 24.27 12.90
CA ASP A 334 -4.40 24.30 14.26
C ASP A 334 -4.93 23.18 15.18
N GLN A 335 -5.24 22.01 14.58
CA GLN A 335 -5.70 20.81 15.27
C GLN A 335 -4.79 19.64 14.95
N LEU A 336 -4.71 18.68 15.87
CA LEU A 336 -4.06 17.39 15.67
C LEU A 336 -5.11 16.33 15.35
N PRO A 337 -5.35 16.00 14.07
CA PRO A 337 -6.24 14.92 13.68
C PRO A 337 -5.58 13.56 13.92
N ILE A 338 -6.23 12.77 14.76
CA ILE A 338 -5.85 11.41 15.11
C ILE A 338 -6.88 10.48 14.45
N GLU A 339 -6.45 9.60 13.57
CA GLU A 339 -7.30 8.56 12.99
C GLU A 339 -6.84 7.19 13.50
N MET A 340 -7.79 6.40 13.99
CA MET A 340 -7.51 5.06 14.53
C MET A 340 -8.54 4.01 14.10
N THR A 341 -8.10 2.77 13.96
CA THR A 341 -8.97 1.61 13.71
C THR A 341 -8.72 0.57 14.79
N LEU A 342 -9.67 0.39 15.70
CA LEU A 342 -9.48 -0.50 16.85
C LEU A 342 -10.07 -1.88 16.60
N GLY A 343 -9.38 -2.92 17.06
CA GLY A 343 -9.98 -4.22 17.29
C GLY A 343 -10.63 -4.22 18.67
N VAL A 344 -11.78 -4.85 18.84
CA VAL A 344 -12.38 -5.09 20.16
C VAL A 344 -12.54 -6.58 20.34
N PHE A 345 -11.92 -7.13 21.39
CA PHE A 345 -12.13 -8.51 21.79
C PHE A 345 -12.96 -8.53 23.06
N ARG A 346 -14.15 -9.13 22.96
CA ARG A 346 -15.10 -9.21 24.07
C ARG A 346 -15.02 -10.58 24.74
N THR A 347 -14.76 -10.60 26.04
CA THR A 347 -14.70 -11.87 26.82
C THR A 347 -16.08 -12.45 27.09
N HIS A 348 -17.11 -11.59 27.13
CA HIS A 348 -18.50 -11.98 27.33
C HIS A 348 -19.41 -11.19 26.38
N LYS A 349 -20.40 -11.89 25.84
CA LYS A 349 -21.40 -11.34 24.91
C LYS A 349 -22.52 -10.71 25.74
N GLY A 350 -22.26 -9.52 26.30
CA GLY A 350 -23.27 -8.70 26.97
C GLY A 350 -24.26 -8.06 25.99
N GLU A 351 -24.73 -6.85 26.27
CA GLU A 351 -25.46 -6.04 25.29
C GLU A 351 -24.53 -5.66 24.12
N ILE A 352 -24.78 -6.27 22.95
CA ILE A 352 -23.96 -6.06 21.74
C ILE A 352 -24.02 -4.60 21.27
N THR A 353 -25.09 -3.89 21.61
CA THR A 353 -25.30 -2.46 21.33
C THR A 353 -24.41 -1.53 22.15
N ARG A 354 -23.91 -1.98 23.30
CA ARG A 354 -23.00 -1.18 24.12
C ARG A 354 -21.59 -1.23 23.52
N THR A 355 -21.08 -0.07 23.16
CA THR A 355 -19.72 0.18 22.68
C THR A 355 -18.75 0.15 23.85
N VAL A 356 -17.51 -0.24 23.60
CA VAL A 356 -16.47 -0.31 24.65
C VAL A 356 -15.82 1.06 24.79
N LEU A 357 -15.68 1.55 26.02
CA LEU A 357 -15.10 2.86 26.27
C LEU A 357 -13.57 2.83 26.19
N GLY A 358 -13.02 3.79 25.45
CA GLY A 358 -11.59 4.02 25.31
C GLY A 358 -11.19 5.39 25.85
N GLY A 359 -9.99 5.47 26.42
CA GLY A 359 -9.34 6.71 26.84
C GLY A 359 -8.16 7.01 25.93
N LEU A 360 -8.06 8.25 25.47
CA LEU A 360 -6.91 8.75 24.72
C LEU A 360 -6.15 9.78 25.55
N SER A 361 -4.87 9.51 25.80
CA SER A 361 -3.98 10.43 26.50
C SER A 361 -2.82 10.85 25.61
N LEU A 362 -2.44 12.12 25.70
CA LEU A 362 -1.24 12.68 25.11
C LEU A 362 -0.17 12.82 26.19
N ARG A 363 1.06 12.40 25.88
CA ARG A 363 2.18 12.43 26.83
C ARG A 363 3.42 13.06 26.23
N ASN A 364 4.04 13.94 27.00
CA ASN A 364 5.38 14.45 26.77
C ASN A 364 6.42 13.43 27.30
N PRO A 365 7.25 12.81 26.44
CA PRO A 365 8.22 11.80 26.87
C PRO A 365 9.35 12.34 27.77
N ASP A 366 9.68 13.63 27.68
CA ASP A 366 10.78 14.24 28.44
C ASP A 366 10.33 14.71 29.83
N THR A 367 9.15 15.31 29.94
CA THR A 367 8.62 15.82 31.22
C THR A 367 7.74 14.81 31.96
N GLY A 368 7.21 13.80 31.26
CA GLY A 368 6.27 12.84 31.81
C GLY A 368 4.84 13.37 31.97
N LEU A 369 4.58 14.63 31.60
CA LEU A 369 3.24 15.21 31.58
C LEU A 369 2.33 14.41 30.65
N THR A 370 1.20 13.93 31.18
CA THR A 370 0.21 13.11 30.50
C THR A 370 -1.17 13.71 30.71
N VAL A 371 -1.88 14.01 29.63
CA VAL A 371 -3.20 14.64 29.64
C VAL A 371 -4.18 13.74 28.87
N GLU A 372 -5.26 13.30 29.53
CA GLU A 372 -6.32 12.52 28.92
C GLU A 372 -7.30 13.45 28.20
N VAL A 373 -7.14 13.53 26.88
CA VAL A 373 -7.81 14.52 26.03
C VAL A 373 -9.22 14.13 25.65
N GLU A 374 -9.51 12.82 25.54
CA GLU A 374 -10.81 12.35 25.08
C GLU A 374 -11.13 10.97 25.67
N ILE A 375 -12.37 10.80 26.15
CA ILE A 375 -12.98 9.51 26.41
C ILE A 375 -14.01 9.27 25.31
N PHE A 376 -13.92 8.14 24.64
CA PHE A 376 -14.74 7.85 23.46
C PHE A 376 -15.32 6.44 23.48
N GLU A 377 -16.40 6.27 22.73
CA GLU A 377 -16.98 4.97 22.44
C GLU A 377 -16.29 4.34 21.22
N SER A 378 -15.85 3.09 21.36
CA SER A 378 -15.17 2.36 20.29
C SER A 378 -16.12 2.08 19.12
N LYS A 379 -15.65 2.33 17.89
CA LYS A 379 -16.34 1.89 16.67
C LYS A 379 -15.58 0.70 16.07
N GLU A 380 -16.22 -0.46 16.05
CA GLU A 380 -15.66 -1.64 15.38
C GLU A 380 -15.80 -1.48 13.86
N PHE A 381 -14.77 -1.91 13.11
CA PHE A 381 -14.73 -1.93 11.64
C PHE A 381 -14.76 -0.58 10.90
N VAL A 382 -14.89 0.55 11.62
CA VAL A 382 -14.89 1.90 11.06
C VAL A 382 -13.73 2.71 11.66
N ALA A 383 -13.08 3.53 10.83
CA ALA A 383 -12.02 4.42 11.31
C ALA A 383 -12.61 5.51 12.22
N GLN A 384 -12.14 5.56 13.45
CA GLN A 384 -12.47 6.59 14.42
C GLN A 384 -11.55 7.80 14.22
N ARG A 385 -12.13 8.99 14.15
CA ARG A 385 -11.41 10.25 13.94
C ARG A 385 -11.62 11.15 15.15
N LEU A 386 -10.53 11.58 15.75
CA LEU A 386 -10.50 12.49 16.89
C LEU A 386 -9.69 13.72 16.52
N TRP A 387 -10.14 14.89 16.94
CA TRP A 387 -9.53 16.17 16.63
C TRP A 387 -9.11 16.82 17.94
N VAL A 388 -7.82 16.84 18.22
CA VAL A 388 -7.31 17.48 19.43
C VAL A 388 -6.97 18.94 19.09
N PRO A 389 -7.60 19.94 19.71
CA PRO A 389 -7.23 21.33 19.48
C PRO A 389 -5.81 21.59 19.96
N GLN A 390 -5.10 22.54 19.33
CA GLN A 390 -3.79 22.98 19.82
C GLN A 390 -3.89 23.49 21.27
N GLN A 391 -4.96 24.20 21.62
CA GLN A 391 -5.23 24.66 22.98
C GLN A 391 -6.22 23.73 23.67
N ILE A 392 -5.74 22.94 24.63
CA ILE A 392 -6.50 21.89 25.32
C ILE A 392 -7.02 22.45 26.64
N VAL A 393 -8.30 22.82 26.64
CA VAL A 393 -9.03 23.32 27.82
C VAL A 393 -9.95 22.24 28.41
N LYS A 394 -10.36 21.27 27.60
CA LYS A 394 -11.19 20.14 28.00
C LYS A 394 -10.35 18.87 28.04
N TYR A 395 -10.32 18.24 29.21
CA TYR A 395 -9.66 16.96 29.45
C TYR A 395 -10.31 16.28 30.66
N SER A 396 -10.18 14.97 30.72
CA SER A 396 -10.75 14.15 31.78
C SER A 396 -9.80 13.99 32.96
N ASN A 397 -8.49 13.88 32.69
CA ASN A 397 -7.47 13.65 33.70
C ASN A 397 -6.12 14.25 33.26
N ARG A 398 -5.26 14.58 34.23
CA ARG A 398 -3.90 15.08 34.00
C ARG A 398 -2.97 14.59 35.10
N GLN A 399 -1.80 14.11 34.72
CA GLN A 399 -0.82 13.56 35.65
C GLN A 399 0.60 13.68 35.10
N VAL A 400 1.59 13.66 35.98
CA VAL A 400 3.01 13.65 35.61
C VAL A 400 3.59 12.33 36.10
N ILE A 401 3.91 11.45 35.15
CA ILE A 401 4.34 10.07 35.45
C ILE A 401 5.60 9.68 34.66
N SER A 402 6.52 9.01 35.36
CA SER A 402 7.66 8.35 34.73
C SER A 402 7.21 7.12 33.96
N ARG A 403 7.76 6.95 32.75
CA ARG A 403 7.76 5.65 32.07
C ARG A 403 8.57 4.66 32.90
N GLN A 404 8.12 3.41 32.95
CA GLN A 404 8.88 2.30 33.51
C GLN A 404 9.26 1.34 32.39
N GLU A 405 10.55 1.16 32.14
CA GLU A 405 11.06 0.25 31.12
C GLU A 405 11.97 -0.81 31.76
N GLU A 406 11.70 -2.08 31.47
CA GLU A 406 12.52 -3.18 31.96
C GLU A 406 13.75 -3.35 31.05
N THR A 407 14.93 -3.05 31.60
CA THR A 407 16.23 -3.19 30.91
C THR A 407 17.04 -4.33 31.55
N PRO A 408 18.07 -4.88 30.87
CA PRO A 408 18.94 -5.89 31.47
C PRO A 408 19.63 -5.43 32.77
N GLU A 409 19.72 -4.13 33.00
CA GLU A 409 20.32 -3.48 34.17
C GLU A 409 19.31 -3.17 35.27
N GLY A 410 18.01 -3.50 35.06
CA GLY A 410 16.91 -3.25 35.98
C GLY A 410 15.82 -2.33 35.41
N LEU A 411 14.95 -1.82 36.29
CA LEU A 411 13.86 -0.93 35.92
C LEU A 411 14.39 0.49 35.66
N LYS A 412 14.28 0.97 34.42
CA LYS A 412 14.64 2.32 34.02
C LYS A 412 13.39 3.22 34.07
N LEU A 413 13.48 4.29 34.86
CA LEU A 413 12.43 5.32 34.95
C LEU A 413 12.77 6.51 34.05
N THR A 414 11.85 6.95 33.20
CA THR A 414 12.10 8.08 32.28
C THR A 414 10.87 9.02 32.17
N PRO A 415 11.01 10.31 32.56
CA PRO A 415 12.16 10.89 33.26
C PRO A 415 12.34 10.30 34.68
N PRO A 416 13.53 10.42 35.29
CA PRO A 416 13.77 10.03 36.68
C PRO A 416 12.79 10.73 37.66
N PRO A 417 12.33 10.08 38.75
CA PRO A 417 11.35 10.66 39.65
C PRO A 417 11.76 11.99 40.29
N ASP A 418 13.05 12.21 40.49
CA ASP A 418 13.67 13.43 41.01
C ASP A 418 13.60 14.62 40.03
N GLN A 419 13.38 14.34 38.75
CA GLN A 419 13.28 15.35 37.68
C GLN A 419 11.82 15.64 37.28
N LEU A 420 10.84 15.00 37.92
CA LEU A 420 9.43 15.25 37.65
C LEU A 420 8.99 16.58 38.25
N ASP A 421 8.60 17.52 37.39
CA ASP A 421 7.93 18.74 37.82
C ASP A 421 6.42 18.50 37.97
N MET A 422 5.99 18.24 39.21
CA MET A 422 4.57 18.06 39.54
C MET A 422 3.73 19.33 39.35
N GLY A 423 4.37 20.52 39.24
CA GLY A 423 3.71 21.78 38.94
C GLY A 423 3.07 21.82 37.56
N LEU A 424 3.60 21.04 36.61
CA LEU A 424 3.03 20.93 35.26
C LEU A 424 1.60 20.40 35.27
N ALA A 425 1.27 19.49 36.19
CA ALA A 425 -0.09 18.97 36.35
C ALA A 425 -1.05 19.96 37.05
N GLN A 426 -0.60 21.13 37.50
CA GLN A 426 -1.47 22.14 38.11
C GLN A 426 -2.08 23.10 37.09
N LYS A 427 -1.51 23.18 35.87
CA LYS A 427 -2.05 24.00 34.79
C LYS A 427 -3.49 23.60 34.46
N THR A 428 -4.31 24.60 34.13
CA THR A 428 -5.70 24.41 33.73
C THR A 428 -5.88 24.32 32.22
N GLU A 429 -4.95 24.90 31.46
CA GLU A 429 -4.91 24.95 30.00
C GLU A 429 -3.53 24.46 29.55
N PHE A 430 -3.51 23.68 28.47
CA PHE A 430 -2.29 23.09 27.92
C PHE A 430 -2.18 23.41 26.43
N ASP A 431 -1.02 23.89 25.99
CA ASP A 431 -0.72 23.96 24.55
C ASP A 431 -0.08 22.65 24.09
N LEU A 432 -0.63 22.09 23.02
CA LEU A 432 -0.17 20.83 22.45
C LEU A 432 1.32 20.84 22.09
N PHE A 433 1.80 21.89 21.42
CA PHE A 433 3.17 21.94 20.90
C PHE A 433 4.17 22.51 21.91
N GLU A 434 3.73 23.34 22.85
CA GLU A 434 4.62 23.90 23.88
C GLU A 434 4.73 23.00 25.13
N ASP A 435 3.62 22.38 25.56
CA ASP A 435 3.59 21.58 26.80
C ASP A 435 3.73 20.07 26.56
N LEU A 436 3.11 19.54 25.49
CA LEU A 436 3.01 18.09 25.27
C LEU A 436 4.01 17.54 24.24
N VAL A 437 4.40 18.33 23.25
CA VAL A 437 5.44 17.97 22.28
C VAL A 437 6.79 18.45 22.79
N THR A 438 7.82 17.59 22.71
CA THR A 438 9.18 17.99 23.10
C THR A 438 9.78 18.99 22.11
N PRO A 439 10.83 19.74 22.49
CA PRO A 439 11.51 20.66 21.57
C PRO A 439 12.06 20.01 20.29
N ASP A 440 12.37 18.71 20.34
CA ASP A 440 12.80 17.90 19.18
C ASP A 440 11.63 17.25 18.40
N GLY A 441 10.38 17.57 18.77
CA GLY A 441 9.18 17.16 18.04
C GLY A 441 8.68 15.76 18.36
N ARG A 442 8.91 15.24 19.58
CA ARG A 442 8.41 13.93 20.02
C ARG A 442 7.12 14.07 20.82
N LEU A 443 6.20 13.14 20.58
CA LEU A 443 4.92 13.04 21.26
C LEU A 443 4.56 11.58 21.44
N GLU A 444 3.96 11.23 22.58
CA GLU A 444 3.39 9.91 22.80
C GLU A 444 1.88 9.97 22.90
N ILE A 445 1.22 9.01 22.26
CA ILE A 445 -0.24 8.85 22.32
C ILE A 445 -0.53 7.51 22.97
N TRP A 446 -1.24 7.57 24.08
CA TRP A 446 -1.58 6.41 24.89
C TRP A 446 -3.06 6.11 24.70
N LEU A 447 -3.35 4.90 24.26
CA LEU A 447 -4.69 4.37 24.16
C LEU A 447 -4.92 3.36 25.28
N GLN A 448 -5.98 3.55 26.04
CA GLN A 448 -6.40 2.65 27.11
C GLN A 448 -7.81 2.12 26.85
N CYS A 449 -8.04 0.85 27.24
CA CYS A 449 -9.38 0.30 27.33
C CYS A 449 -9.90 0.57 28.74
N LEU A 450 -10.98 1.34 28.87
CA LEU A 450 -11.48 1.74 30.18
C LEU A 450 -12.43 0.69 30.78
N GLU A 451 -12.97 -0.20 29.95
CA GLU A 451 -14.01 -1.14 30.37
C GLU A 451 -13.42 -2.47 30.91
N PRO A 452 -13.63 -2.80 32.20
CA PRO A 452 -13.08 -4.03 32.78
C PRO A 452 -13.58 -5.29 32.07
N GLY A 453 -12.67 -6.23 31.83
CA GLY A 453 -12.99 -7.51 31.18
C GLY A 453 -13.12 -7.43 29.65
N GLN A 454 -12.97 -6.26 29.04
CA GLN A 454 -12.88 -6.11 27.58
C GLN A 454 -11.45 -5.79 27.15
N HIS A 455 -11.14 -5.99 25.87
CA HIS A 455 -9.79 -5.77 25.34
C HIS A 455 -9.82 -4.97 24.04
N PHE A 456 -8.88 -4.05 23.89
CA PHE A 456 -8.62 -3.42 22.59
C PHE A 456 -7.43 -4.07 21.91
N GLY A 457 -7.61 -4.44 20.64
CA GLY A 457 -6.54 -4.86 19.75
C GLY A 457 -5.94 -3.64 19.05
N ALA A 458 -4.63 -3.54 19.11
CA ALA A 458 -3.85 -2.48 18.50
C ALA A 458 -2.65 -3.06 17.74
N ALA A 459 -2.38 -2.47 16.58
CA ALA A 459 -1.20 -2.70 15.78
C ALA A 459 -0.59 -1.36 15.35
N GLN A 460 0.69 -1.35 14.98
CA GLN A 460 1.39 -0.12 14.64
C GLN A 460 0.67 0.75 13.60
N PRO A 461 0.10 0.20 12.50
CA PRO A 461 -0.57 1.02 11.49
C PRO A 461 -2.04 1.36 11.83
N ASP A 462 -2.57 0.87 12.95
CA ASP A 462 -3.96 1.12 13.36
C ASP A 462 -4.19 2.55 13.81
N LEU A 463 -3.18 3.27 14.33
CA LEU A 463 -3.26 4.67 14.75
C LEU A 463 -2.20 5.51 14.04
N TYR A 464 -2.62 6.63 13.45
CA TYR A 464 -1.72 7.59 12.82
C TYR A 464 -2.24 9.02 12.99
N LEU A 465 -1.32 9.98 12.87
CA LEU A 465 -1.65 11.40 12.79
C LEU A 465 -1.86 11.77 11.33
N ARG A 466 -2.91 12.51 11.02
CA ARG A 466 -3.18 12.93 9.63
C ARG A 466 -2.57 14.30 9.36
N ALA A 467 -1.44 14.33 8.66
CA ALA A 467 -0.92 15.59 8.13
C ALA A 467 -1.83 16.13 7.01
N ALA A 468 -1.58 17.36 6.57
CA ALA A 468 -2.30 18.00 5.48
C ALA A 468 -2.41 17.09 4.24
N ASP A 469 -3.59 17.09 3.61
CA ASP A 469 -3.88 16.21 2.47
C ASP A 469 -3.00 16.54 1.27
N ALA A 470 -2.54 15.51 0.57
CA ALA A 470 -1.78 15.64 -0.66
C ALA A 470 -2.69 15.88 -1.88
N SER A 471 -2.09 16.24 -3.01
CA SER A 471 -2.79 16.39 -4.29
C SER A 471 -3.38 15.05 -4.78
N VAL A 472 -4.70 14.97 -4.88
CA VAL A 472 -5.44 13.79 -5.38
C VAL A 472 -5.02 13.41 -6.80
N PRO A 473 -4.94 14.32 -7.80
CA PRO A 473 -4.49 13.97 -9.16
C PRO A 473 -3.08 13.38 -9.19
N LEU A 474 -2.14 13.93 -8.42
CA LEU A 474 -0.77 13.41 -8.36
C LEU A 474 -0.73 12.04 -7.69
N ASN A 475 -1.51 11.83 -6.64
CA ASN A 475 -1.60 10.53 -5.98
C ASN A 475 -2.22 9.47 -6.91
N PHE A 476 -3.23 9.84 -7.69
CA PHE A 476 -3.83 8.98 -8.70
C PHE A 476 -2.79 8.59 -9.79
N LEU A 477 -1.98 9.55 -10.25
CA LEU A 477 -0.90 9.29 -11.20
C LEU A 477 0.17 8.34 -10.63
N LYS A 478 0.58 8.51 -9.37
CA LYS A 478 1.46 7.57 -8.66
C LYS A 478 0.85 6.17 -8.59
N GLY A 479 -0.48 6.07 -8.46
CA GLY A 479 -1.22 4.82 -8.55
C GLY A 479 -0.97 4.09 -9.88
N PHE A 480 -1.16 4.79 -10.99
CA PHE A 480 -0.93 4.27 -12.33
C PHE A 480 0.54 3.98 -12.62
N TYR A 481 1.46 4.71 -11.99
CA TYR A 481 2.89 4.42 -12.06
C TYR A 481 3.23 3.04 -11.49
N GLY A 482 2.56 2.60 -10.42
CA GLY A 482 2.68 1.22 -9.91
C GLY A 482 2.31 0.16 -10.95
N ILE A 483 1.18 0.36 -11.65
CA ILE A 483 0.74 -0.51 -12.77
C ILE A 483 1.78 -0.49 -13.90
N TRP A 484 2.34 0.68 -14.21
CA TRP A 484 3.40 0.81 -15.21
C TRP A 484 4.66 -0.01 -14.87
N LEU A 485 5.06 -0.06 -13.59
CA LEU A 485 6.17 -0.92 -13.15
C LEU A 485 5.86 -2.41 -13.36
N GLN A 486 4.63 -2.86 -13.05
CA GLN A 486 4.21 -4.23 -13.32
C GLN A 486 4.30 -4.56 -14.81
N VAL A 487 3.85 -3.65 -15.67
CA VAL A 487 3.95 -3.78 -17.13
C VAL A 487 5.40 -3.87 -17.60
N LEU A 488 6.28 -3.01 -17.10
CA LEU A 488 7.70 -3.02 -17.46
C LEU A 488 8.36 -4.37 -17.13
N VAL A 489 8.10 -4.89 -15.93
CA VAL A 489 8.66 -6.18 -15.50
C VAL A 489 8.07 -7.34 -16.30
N LEU A 490 6.74 -7.36 -16.47
CA LEU A 490 6.04 -8.42 -17.20
C LEU A 490 6.45 -8.47 -18.69
N THR A 491 6.55 -7.30 -19.34
CA THR A 491 7.04 -7.22 -20.73
C THR A 491 8.48 -7.69 -20.85
N SER A 492 9.33 -7.42 -19.86
CA SER A 492 10.71 -7.89 -19.83
C SER A 492 10.80 -9.42 -19.74
N PHE A 493 10.01 -10.05 -18.87
CA PHE A 493 9.90 -11.51 -18.82
C PHE A 493 9.35 -12.10 -20.12
N GLY A 494 8.28 -11.51 -20.65
CA GLY A 494 7.67 -11.98 -21.89
C GLY A 494 8.62 -11.90 -23.08
N VAL A 495 9.35 -10.79 -23.23
CA VAL A 495 10.38 -10.65 -24.27
C VAL A 495 11.54 -11.62 -24.02
N MET A 496 12.02 -11.76 -22.79
CA MET A 496 13.10 -12.70 -22.47
C MET A 496 12.71 -14.13 -22.86
N PHE A 497 11.55 -14.63 -22.44
CA PHE A 497 11.08 -15.97 -22.80
C PHE A 497 10.88 -16.14 -24.31
N SER A 498 10.41 -15.10 -25.00
CA SER A 498 10.16 -15.14 -26.44
C SER A 498 11.46 -15.24 -27.28
N THR A 499 12.64 -14.97 -26.70
CA THR A 499 13.94 -15.15 -27.37
C THR A 499 14.32 -16.61 -27.62
N PHE A 500 13.84 -17.58 -26.82
CA PHE A 500 14.21 -18.99 -26.96
C PHE A 500 13.05 -19.97 -26.97
N LEU A 501 11.87 -19.59 -26.48
CA LEU A 501 10.69 -20.45 -26.47
C LEU A 501 9.80 -20.24 -27.71
N SER A 502 8.92 -21.21 -27.98
CA SER A 502 7.80 -21.01 -28.91
C SER A 502 6.75 -20.11 -28.29
N GLY A 503 5.87 -19.50 -29.10
CA GLY A 503 4.85 -18.57 -28.59
C GLY A 503 3.96 -19.16 -27.49
N ALA A 504 3.54 -20.43 -27.62
CA ALA A 504 2.71 -21.09 -26.61
C ALA A 504 3.48 -21.37 -25.31
N VAL A 505 4.73 -21.84 -25.39
CA VAL A 505 5.52 -22.15 -24.19
C VAL A 505 5.98 -20.87 -23.48
N ALA A 506 6.32 -19.82 -24.24
CA ALA A 506 6.61 -18.50 -23.70
C ALA A 506 5.38 -17.91 -22.97
N MET A 507 4.17 -18.16 -23.48
CA MET A 507 2.94 -17.73 -22.81
C MET A 507 2.78 -18.42 -21.46
N LEU A 508 2.86 -19.76 -21.43
CA LEU A 508 2.73 -20.52 -20.18
C LEU A 508 3.78 -20.10 -19.15
N ALA A 509 5.03 -19.89 -19.57
CA ALA A 509 6.10 -19.42 -18.69
C ALA A 509 5.82 -18.01 -18.14
N THR A 510 5.37 -17.08 -18.99
CA THR A 510 5.10 -15.70 -18.58
C THR A 510 3.87 -15.60 -17.68
N VAL A 511 2.80 -16.37 -17.97
CA VAL A 511 1.63 -16.51 -17.08
C VAL A 511 2.03 -17.12 -15.75
N GLY A 512 2.87 -18.16 -15.75
CA GLY A 512 3.39 -18.77 -14.53
C GLY A 512 4.17 -17.79 -13.67
N VAL A 513 5.04 -16.96 -14.26
CA VAL A 513 5.75 -15.89 -13.55
C VAL A 513 4.80 -14.82 -13.02
N LEU A 514 3.77 -14.44 -13.80
CA LEU A 514 2.76 -13.48 -13.36
C LEU A 514 2.01 -14.00 -12.12
N ILE A 515 1.49 -15.23 -12.17
CA ILE A 515 0.75 -15.85 -11.07
C ILE A 515 1.67 -16.02 -9.86
N ALA A 516 2.84 -16.65 -10.03
CA ALA A 516 3.76 -16.89 -8.93
C ALA A 516 4.27 -15.59 -8.30
N GLY A 517 4.41 -14.52 -9.09
CA GLY A 517 4.78 -13.19 -8.62
C GLY A 517 3.78 -12.56 -7.65
N PHE A 518 2.48 -12.86 -7.77
CA PHE A 518 1.47 -12.44 -6.78
C PHE A 518 1.58 -13.18 -5.44
N PHE A 519 2.20 -14.36 -5.41
CA PHE A 519 2.38 -15.18 -4.19
C PHE A 519 3.79 -15.09 -3.59
N THR A 520 4.64 -14.19 -4.08
CA THR A 520 6.04 -14.03 -3.63
C THR A 520 6.15 -13.73 -2.14
N ASP A 521 5.32 -12.84 -1.62
CA ASP A 521 5.29 -12.50 -0.18
C ASP A 521 5.03 -13.72 0.69
N PHE A 522 4.06 -14.55 0.29
CA PHE A 522 3.73 -15.79 0.97
C PHE A 522 4.88 -16.81 0.87
N MET A 523 5.45 -17.00 -0.32
CA MET A 523 6.62 -17.89 -0.49
C MET A 523 7.83 -17.44 0.33
N ALA A 524 8.06 -16.13 0.43
CA ALA A 524 9.13 -15.55 1.23
C ALA A 524 8.86 -15.72 2.74
N ALA A 525 7.62 -15.55 3.19
CA ALA A 525 7.21 -15.81 4.57
C ALA A 525 7.40 -17.29 4.95
N LEU A 526 6.93 -18.20 4.09
CA LEU A 526 7.06 -19.64 4.27
C LEU A 526 8.54 -20.07 4.30
N GLY A 527 9.34 -19.54 3.39
CA GLY A 527 10.78 -19.79 3.37
C GLY A 527 11.50 -19.31 4.63
N ARG A 528 11.02 -18.27 5.31
CA ARG A 528 11.61 -17.75 6.57
C ARG A 528 11.17 -18.52 7.82
N GLY A 529 10.25 -19.49 7.70
CA GLY A 529 9.67 -20.18 8.85
C GLY A 529 8.73 -19.29 9.68
N GLY A 530 8.24 -18.18 9.12
CA GLY A 530 7.39 -17.21 9.81
C GLY A 530 5.89 -17.46 9.66
N VAL A 531 5.50 -18.66 9.22
CA VAL A 531 4.10 -19.03 8.97
C VAL A 531 3.67 -20.06 10.00
N ILE A 532 2.48 -19.83 10.57
CA ILE A 532 1.84 -20.74 11.51
C ILE A 532 1.48 -22.04 10.77
N GLY A 533 1.76 -23.20 11.37
CA GLY A 533 1.59 -24.50 10.72
C GLY A 533 2.85 -25.06 10.05
N GLY A 534 4.01 -24.41 10.23
CA GLY A 534 5.32 -24.94 9.83
C GLY A 534 5.65 -24.71 8.35
N GLY A 535 6.53 -25.56 7.80
CA GLY A 535 6.96 -25.45 6.41
C GLY A 535 5.91 -25.94 5.40
N PRO A 536 6.23 -25.93 4.09
CA PRO A 536 5.29 -26.29 3.02
C PRO A 536 4.71 -27.71 3.17
N ILE A 537 5.51 -28.69 3.57
CA ILE A 537 5.10 -30.09 3.70
C ILE A 537 4.26 -30.28 4.95
N GLU A 538 4.64 -29.66 6.06
CA GLU A 538 3.82 -29.64 7.28
C GLU A 538 2.46 -29.00 7.02
N SER A 539 2.44 -27.80 6.44
CA SER A 539 1.20 -27.07 6.10
C SER A 539 0.31 -27.88 5.16
N PHE A 540 0.87 -28.51 4.13
CA PHE A 540 0.11 -29.35 3.21
C PHE A 540 -0.50 -30.57 3.91
N ARG A 541 0.29 -31.26 4.75
CA ARG A 541 -0.23 -32.39 5.53
C ARG A 541 -1.39 -31.94 6.39
N ARG A 542 -1.20 -30.88 7.17
CA ARG A 542 -2.24 -30.39 8.09
C ARG A 542 -3.49 -29.92 7.34
N LEU A 543 -3.36 -29.35 6.14
CA LEU A 543 -4.50 -29.00 5.28
C LEU A 543 -5.30 -30.25 4.87
N VAL A 544 -4.60 -31.33 4.50
CA VAL A 544 -5.23 -32.60 4.09
C VAL A 544 -5.83 -33.35 5.29
N THR A 545 -5.15 -33.34 6.44
CA THR A 545 -5.62 -34.00 7.67
C THR A 545 -6.59 -33.16 8.49
N GLN A 546 -6.78 -31.89 8.13
CA GLN A 546 -7.56 -30.90 8.88
C GLN A 546 -7.07 -30.72 10.33
N ASP A 547 -5.77 -30.85 10.55
CA ASP A 547 -5.14 -30.63 11.86
C ASP A 547 -5.06 -29.14 12.19
N ASN A 548 -5.14 -28.79 13.48
CA ASN A 548 -5.03 -27.41 13.94
C ASN A 548 -3.62 -26.83 13.66
N MET A 549 -3.53 -25.68 12.97
CA MET A 549 -2.27 -25.02 12.60
C MET A 549 -1.40 -24.55 13.79
N MET A 550 -2.02 -24.24 14.93
CA MET A 550 -1.38 -23.69 16.13
C MET A 550 -0.82 -24.78 17.06
N SER A 551 -1.29 -26.02 16.91
CA SER A 551 -0.86 -27.13 17.76
C SER A 551 0.45 -27.76 17.26
N ASP A 552 1.38 -28.07 18.17
CA ASP A 552 2.59 -28.80 17.82
C ASP A 552 2.25 -30.21 17.30
N MET A 553 2.97 -30.65 16.26
CA MET A 553 2.84 -32.02 15.77
C MET A 553 3.26 -33.02 16.85
N ALA A 554 2.50 -34.11 16.98
CA ALA A 554 2.87 -35.22 17.85
C ALA A 554 4.29 -35.72 17.51
N PRO A 555 5.16 -35.95 18.52
CA PRO A 555 6.52 -36.40 18.30
C PRO A 555 6.54 -37.80 17.67
N GLY A 556 7.37 -38.01 16.65
CA GLY A 556 7.49 -39.29 15.95
C GLY A 556 8.32 -39.22 14.67
N LEU A 557 8.68 -40.38 14.12
CA LEU A 557 9.53 -40.50 12.92
C LEU A 557 8.96 -39.78 11.70
N THR A 558 7.64 -39.81 11.50
CA THR A 558 6.97 -39.12 10.39
C THR A 558 7.09 -37.60 10.52
N THR A 559 6.91 -37.08 11.74
CA THR A 559 7.08 -35.67 12.08
C THR A 559 8.51 -35.20 11.82
N ASP A 560 9.52 -36.00 12.18
CA ASP A 560 10.93 -35.66 11.96
C ASP A 560 11.29 -35.64 10.46
N VAL A 561 10.77 -36.58 9.68
CA VAL A 561 10.94 -36.61 8.22
C VAL A 561 10.29 -35.39 7.57
N ILE A 562 9.09 -35.00 8.01
CA ILE A 562 8.40 -33.79 7.52
C ILE A 562 9.21 -32.54 7.82
N LYS A 563 9.65 -32.36 9.08
CA LYS A 563 10.46 -31.22 9.49
C LYS A 563 11.81 -31.18 8.75
N LEU A 564 12.42 -32.33 8.49
CA LEU A 564 13.64 -32.41 7.68
C LEU A 564 13.38 -32.00 6.22
N ALA A 565 12.28 -32.48 5.62
CA ALA A 565 11.90 -32.08 4.27
C ALA A 565 11.67 -30.56 4.20
N ASP A 566 10.95 -29.98 5.15
CA ASP A 566 10.71 -28.54 5.20
C ASP A 566 12.01 -27.73 5.29
N ARG A 567 12.95 -28.14 6.14
CA ARG A 567 14.29 -27.52 6.21
C ARG A 567 15.07 -27.58 4.90
N LEU A 568 14.82 -28.60 4.06
CA LEU A 568 15.43 -28.71 2.73
C LEU A 568 14.68 -27.83 1.69
N PHE A 569 13.37 -27.68 1.81
CA PHE A 569 12.54 -26.88 0.89
C PHE A 569 12.61 -25.37 1.16
N GLU A 570 12.72 -24.94 2.41
CA GLU A 570 12.83 -23.53 2.81
C GLU A 570 13.86 -22.71 2.00
N PRO A 571 15.14 -23.14 1.86
CA PRO A 571 16.12 -22.38 1.08
C PRO A 571 15.76 -22.33 -0.41
N ALA A 572 15.19 -23.40 -0.97
CA ALA A 572 14.73 -23.42 -2.36
C ALA A 572 13.58 -22.42 -2.58
N LEU A 573 12.64 -22.34 -1.64
CA LEU A 573 11.55 -21.36 -1.65
C LEU A 573 12.07 -19.92 -1.55
N ARG A 574 13.08 -19.66 -0.71
CA ARG A 574 13.71 -18.32 -0.61
C ARG A 574 14.34 -17.90 -1.94
N VAL A 575 15.06 -18.82 -2.60
CA VAL A 575 15.67 -18.54 -3.91
C VAL A 575 14.58 -18.33 -4.96
N ALA A 576 13.56 -19.17 -5.00
CA ALA A 576 12.44 -19.02 -5.94
C ALA A 576 11.71 -17.67 -5.74
N ALA A 577 11.42 -17.29 -4.49
CA ALA A 577 10.81 -16.01 -4.17
C ALA A 577 11.68 -14.80 -4.57
N ALA A 578 13.01 -14.92 -4.47
CA ALA A 578 13.94 -13.87 -4.88
C ALA A 578 14.08 -13.73 -6.41
N LEU A 579 13.84 -14.81 -7.17
CA LEU A 579 13.88 -14.82 -8.63
C LEU A 579 12.57 -14.34 -9.28
N LEU A 580 11.48 -14.34 -8.53
CA LEU A 580 10.16 -13.93 -9.00
C LEU A 580 9.87 -12.47 -8.64
N PRO A 581 9.30 -11.69 -9.55
CA PRO A 581 8.96 -10.30 -9.26
C PRO A 581 7.73 -10.22 -8.34
N PRO A 582 7.74 -9.36 -7.31
CA PRO A 582 6.61 -9.22 -6.39
C PRO A 582 5.48 -8.39 -7.01
N PHE A 583 4.73 -8.96 -7.96
CA PHE A 583 3.66 -8.25 -8.68
C PHE A 583 2.63 -7.62 -7.76
N GLY A 584 2.28 -8.27 -6.65
CA GLY A 584 1.35 -7.72 -5.66
C GLY A 584 1.84 -6.43 -5.02
N GLU A 585 3.13 -6.33 -4.70
CA GLU A 585 3.71 -5.18 -4.01
C GLU A 585 3.88 -3.93 -4.89
N PHE A 586 3.87 -4.07 -6.23
CA PHE A 586 3.88 -2.93 -7.14
C PHE A 586 2.50 -2.26 -7.26
N SER A 587 1.42 -2.93 -6.84
CA SER A 587 0.07 -2.39 -6.94
C SER A 587 -0.17 -1.31 -5.90
N CYS A 588 -0.44 -0.10 -6.37
CA CYS A 588 -0.80 1.05 -5.53
C CYS A 588 -2.32 1.26 -5.43
N ALA A 589 -3.15 0.35 -5.95
CA ALA A 589 -4.60 0.52 -6.01
C ALA A 589 -5.23 0.73 -4.62
N ASN A 590 -4.79 -0.02 -3.62
CA ASN A 590 -5.32 0.07 -2.26
C ASN A 590 -5.04 1.42 -1.59
N PHE A 591 -3.87 2.03 -1.87
CA PHE A 591 -3.53 3.38 -1.37
C PHE A 591 -4.49 4.42 -1.93
N VAL A 592 -4.61 4.46 -3.25
CA VAL A 592 -5.46 5.44 -3.92
C VAL A 592 -6.91 5.24 -3.52
N ALA A 593 -7.40 4.00 -3.56
CA ALA A 593 -8.80 3.71 -3.26
C ALA A 593 -9.18 3.99 -1.81
N SER A 594 -8.29 3.72 -0.85
CA SER A 594 -8.58 4.04 0.55
C SER A 594 -8.22 5.49 0.91
N GLY A 595 -7.91 6.33 -0.08
CA GLY A 595 -7.63 7.76 0.11
C GLY A 595 -6.34 8.06 0.87
N PHE A 596 -5.30 7.24 0.72
CA PHE A 596 -3.97 7.47 1.29
C PHE A 596 -2.98 7.93 0.21
N ASN A 597 -2.15 8.92 0.55
CA ASN A 597 -1.04 9.33 -0.28
C ASN A 597 0.03 8.22 -0.36
N ILE A 598 0.48 7.93 -1.58
CA ILE A 598 1.59 7.03 -1.83
C ILE A 598 2.89 7.79 -1.53
N PRO A 599 3.68 7.34 -0.53
CA PRO A 599 4.88 8.05 -0.14
C PRO A 599 5.99 7.90 -1.20
N PRO A 600 6.87 8.90 -1.35
CA PRO A 600 7.97 8.85 -2.31
C PRO A 600 8.92 7.67 -2.10
N ASP A 601 9.25 7.33 -0.84
CA ASP A 601 10.11 6.19 -0.51
C ASP A 601 9.58 4.87 -1.07
N PHE A 602 8.26 4.68 -1.03
CA PHE A 602 7.62 3.51 -1.63
C PHE A 602 7.83 3.49 -3.13
N ILE A 603 7.60 4.61 -3.83
CA ILE A 603 7.81 4.70 -5.27
C ILE A 603 9.27 4.38 -5.63
N PHE A 604 10.25 4.99 -4.95
CA PHE A 604 11.66 4.74 -5.24
C PHE A 604 12.08 3.29 -4.99
N THR A 605 11.63 2.71 -3.88
CA THR A 605 11.85 1.30 -3.52
C THR A 605 11.32 0.35 -4.61
N ARG A 606 10.11 0.64 -5.11
CA ARG A 606 9.48 -0.17 -6.16
C ARG A 606 10.13 0.06 -7.53
N THR A 607 10.50 1.28 -7.87
CA THR A 607 11.25 1.55 -9.11
C THR A 607 12.59 0.83 -9.12
N ALA A 608 13.35 0.89 -8.02
CA ALA A 608 14.64 0.20 -7.90
C ALA A 608 14.46 -1.33 -8.04
N THR A 609 13.46 -1.90 -7.37
CA THR A 609 13.13 -3.33 -7.50
C THR A 609 12.79 -3.71 -8.94
N ALA A 610 11.97 -2.93 -9.65
CA ALA A 610 11.62 -3.21 -11.05
C ALA A 610 12.86 -3.15 -11.97
N LEU A 611 13.74 -2.18 -11.77
CA LEU A 611 14.99 -2.05 -12.53
C LEU A 611 15.97 -3.19 -12.23
N ALA A 612 15.99 -3.69 -10.98
CA ALA A 612 16.79 -4.83 -10.58
C ALA A 612 16.38 -6.12 -11.30
N PHE A 613 15.11 -6.28 -11.68
CA PHE A 613 14.66 -7.37 -12.56
C PHE A 613 14.96 -7.12 -14.04
N LEU A 614 14.86 -5.87 -14.50
CA LEU A 614 15.06 -5.53 -15.92
C LEU A 614 16.46 -5.92 -16.42
N ALA A 615 17.51 -5.60 -15.66
CA ALA A 615 18.90 -5.86 -16.05
C ALA A 615 19.23 -7.35 -16.30
N PRO A 616 18.98 -8.29 -15.36
CA PRO A 616 19.25 -9.71 -15.58
C PRO A 616 18.37 -10.30 -16.69
N LEU A 617 17.09 -9.93 -16.79
CA LEU A 617 16.19 -10.42 -17.84
C LEU A 617 16.67 -9.98 -19.23
N PHE A 618 17.12 -8.74 -19.34
CA PHE A 618 17.73 -8.22 -20.55
C PHE A 618 18.99 -9.01 -20.94
N VAL A 619 19.89 -9.26 -19.99
CA VAL A 619 21.13 -10.02 -20.22
C VAL A 619 20.81 -11.45 -20.65
N ILE A 620 19.91 -12.14 -19.95
CA ILE A 620 19.48 -13.51 -20.26
C ILE A 620 18.86 -13.56 -21.67
N GLY A 621 17.93 -12.66 -21.97
CA GLY A 621 17.30 -12.58 -23.29
C GLY A 621 18.31 -12.34 -24.41
N TYR A 622 19.29 -11.45 -24.19
CA TYR A 622 20.39 -11.22 -25.13
C TYR A 622 21.23 -12.48 -25.37
N LEU A 623 21.64 -13.18 -24.30
CA LEU A 623 22.49 -14.38 -24.41
C LEU A 623 21.79 -15.50 -25.20
N PHE A 624 20.51 -15.73 -24.93
CA PHE A 624 19.72 -16.70 -25.68
C PHE A 624 19.54 -16.32 -27.14
N MET A 625 19.22 -15.05 -27.40
CA MET A 625 19.03 -14.56 -28.76
C MET A 625 20.31 -14.67 -29.60
N ARG A 626 21.46 -14.37 -28.99
CA ARG A 626 22.78 -14.48 -29.64
C ARG A 626 23.14 -15.92 -30.01
N ASN A 627 22.79 -16.88 -29.15
CA ASN A 627 23.08 -18.29 -29.38
C ASN A 627 22.09 -18.95 -30.35
N ARG A 628 21.02 -18.25 -30.73
CA ARG A 628 20.04 -18.72 -31.69
C ARG A 628 20.57 -18.49 -33.10
N GLU A 629 20.63 -19.55 -33.89
CA GLU A 629 21.05 -19.48 -35.30
C GLU A 629 19.94 -18.80 -36.13
N VAL A 630 19.96 -17.46 -36.18
CA VAL A 630 18.95 -16.67 -36.92
C VAL A 630 19.39 -16.34 -38.35
N ALA A 631 20.65 -16.58 -38.70
CA ALA A 631 21.13 -16.72 -40.08
C ALA A 631 22.56 -17.24 -40.03
N ARG A 632 22.79 -18.42 -40.59
CA ARG A 632 24.10 -18.81 -41.13
C ARG A 632 23.91 -19.10 -42.61
#